data_AF-A0A9P5KS18-F1
#
_entry.id   AF-A0A9P5KS18-F1
#
_cell.length_a   1.000
_cell.length_b   1.000
_cell.length_c   1.000
_cell.angle_alpha   90.00
_cell.angle_beta   90.00
_cell.angle_gamma   90.00
#
_symmetry.space_group_name_H-M   'P 1'
#
loop_
_entity.id
_entity.type
_entity.pdbx_description
1 polymer ?
#
loop_
_entity_poly.entity_id
_entity_poly.type
_entity_poly.pdbx_seq_one_letter_code
_entity_poly.pdbx_strand_id
1 'polypeptide(L)'
;MGVDKQLLSDLVARTLHELFFLDVMFSVISKGKLSPFADSDFISYIPIEDVPLFAYKSRYRTIQIVKSIILSLATLGSGIQSSIEFTRLEALVTTFQGFLADDTLPEQEFPPLLDDYGNVNDGIHQASMMLNFAAILLHFPSSSLYQNKLPSFVQCSEDSGPIMPVNKAPLPRQRVVVSTRQCIQAANNIIKITTDIGSSNIANRTPLYTCSLAMAMLVHMKAYHWLTRGETTGGSSSSKAPKMDKAQCKQEIGLYEAYIKLESSSLLTYGSKWILPAKLNTSLCTVMYNVLPELYESLMETEPSRRKRKAEDHGDEDEISAVDDIENFIEKDCWMKSLDADDPSPVINKPTLDIFDQLFDLDSMTK
;
A
#
# COMPACT_ATOMS: atom_id res chain seq x y z
N MET A 1 9.61 45.17 -10.23
CA MET A 1 8.28 44.51 -10.17
C MET A 1 8.15 43.90 -8.78
N GLY A 2 7.15 44.34 -8.00
CA GLY A 2 6.88 43.72 -6.69
C GLY A 2 6.05 42.46 -6.90
N VAL A 3 6.42 41.37 -6.22
CA VAL A 3 5.59 40.15 -6.19
C VAL A 3 4.32 40.45 -5.41
N ASP A 4 3.17 40.04 -5.94
CA ASP A 4 1.89 40.15 -5.25
C ASP A 4 1.95 39.38 -3.92
N LYS A 5 1.74 40.09 -2.81
CA LYS A 5 1.82 39.53 -1.46
C LYS A 5 0.78 38.44 -1.23
N GLN A 6 -0.40 38.54 -1.84
CA GLN A 6 -1.46 37.57 -1.66
C GLN A 6 -1.13 36.27 -2.37
N LEU A 7 -0.66 36.36 -3.62
CA LEU A 7 -0.16 35.22 -4.38
C LEU A 7 1.01 34.54 -3.64
N LEU A 8 1.97 35.32 -3.12
CA LEU A 8 3.09 34.77 -2.37
C LEU A 8 2.64 34.04 -1.10
N SER A 9 1.69 34.62 -0.35
CA SER A 9 1.15 34.01 0.86
C SER A 9 0.46 32.68 0.58
N ASP A 10 -0.34 32.61 -0.49
CA ASP A 10 -1.06 31.40 -0.90
C ASP A 10 -0.09 30.30 -1.37
N LEU A 11 0.93 30.67 -2.15
CA LEU A 11 1.98 29.73 -2.56
C LEU A 11 2.72 29.16 -1.35
N VAL A 12 3.12 29.99 -0.39
CA VAL A 12 3.79 29.55 0.84
C VAL A 12 2.90 28.61 1.64
N ALA A 13 1.61 28.94 1.80
CA ALA A 13 0.66 28.08 2.50
C ALA A 13 0.56 26.70 1.85
N ARG A 14 0.38 26.64 0.53
CA ARG A 14 0.29 25.37 -0.22
C ARG A 14 1.57 24.56 -0.11
N THR A 15 2.74 25.20 -0.24
CA THR A 15 4.03 24.52 -0.09
C THR A 15 4.19 23.92 1.31
N LEU A 16 3.82 24.66 2.35
CA LEU A 16 3.93 24.16 3.74
C LEU A 16 2.96 22.99 4.00
N HIS A 17 1.74 23.05 3.46
CA HIS A 17 0.79 21.95 3.53
C HIS A 17 1.24 20.72 2.72
N GLU A 18 1.90 20.92 1.58
CA GLU A 18 2.51 19.83 0.80
C GLU A 18 3.67 19.18 1.55
N LEU A 19 4.58 19.98 2.09
CA LEU A 19 5.69 19.49 2.91
C LEU A 19 5.17 18.68 4.11
N PHE A 20 4.12 19.17 4.76
CA PHE A 20 3.52 18.47 5.89
C PHE A 20 2.91 17.14 5.49
N PHE A 21 2.19 17.13 4.36
CA PHE A 21 1.64 15.90 3.81
C PHE A 21 2.75 14.88 3.52
N LEU A 22 3.80 15.28 2.78
CA LEU A 22 4.92 14.42 2.43
C LEU A 22 5.70 13.90 3.65
N ASP A 23 5.91 14.74 4.66
CA ASP A 23 6.62 14.35 5.88
C ASP A 23 5.85 13.27 6.66
N VAL A 24 4.53 13.45 6.85
CA VAL A 24 3.68 12.42 7.46
C VAL A 24 3.71 11.14 6.61
N MET A 25 3.60 11.25 5.29
CA MET A 25 3.66 10.11 4.35
C MET A 25 4.95 9.31 4.50
N PHE A 26 6.10 9.97 4.44
CA PHE A 26 7.39 9.31 4.57
C PHE A 26 7.57 8.70 5.96
N SER A 27 7.02 9.34 7.00
CA SER A 27 7.03 8.78 8.36
C SER A 27 6.23 7.48 8.45
N VAL A 28 5.13 7.34 7.71
CA VAL A 28 4.42 6.05 7.64
C VAL A 28 5.33 4.97 7.05
N ILE A 29 6.13 5.30 6.04
CA ILE A 29 7.00 4.37 5.33
C ILE A 29 8.28 4.05 6.14
N SER A 30 8.81 5.02 6.90
CA SER A 30 10.14 4.97 7.54
C SER A 30 10.18 4.55 9.02
N LYS A 31 9.13 3.87 9.52
CA LYS A 31 8.95 3.40 10.93
C LYS A 31 8.39 4.40 11.94
N GLY A 32 7.49 5.28 11.51
CA GLY A 32 6.58 5.99 12.40
C GLY A 32 7.21 7.06 13.30
N LYS A 33 8.45 7.49 13.03
CA LYS A 33 8.99 8.71 13.63
C LYS A 33 8.64 9.88 12.75
N LEU A 34 7.73 10.73 13.23
CA LEU A 34 7.49 12.04 12.62
C LEU A 34 8.72 12.92 12.77
N SER A 35 9.01 13.72 11.75
CA SER A 35 9.98 14.80 11.92
C SER A 35 9.45 15.85 12.91
N PRO A 36 10.32 16.69 13.50
CA PRO A 36 9.89 17.80 14.35
C PRO A 36 8.90 18.75 13.67
N PHE A 37 8.95 18.86 12.34
CA PHE A 37 8.03 19.68 11.58
C PHE A 37 6.62 19.08 11.57
N ALA A 38 6.49 17.81 11.18
CA ALA A 38 5.19 17.13 11.19
C ALA A 38 4.65 16.87 12.62
N ASP A 39 5.51 16.71 13.62
CA ASP A 39 5.07 16.55 15.02
C ASP A 39 4.48 17.85 15.58
N SER A 40 4.94 19.02 15.11
CA SER A 40 4.40 20.31 15.53
C SER A 40 2.93 20.54 15.11
N ASP A 41 2.24 21.43 15.84
CA ASP A 41 0.89 21.90 15.49
C ASP A 41 0.91 23.14 14.59
N PHE A 42 2.09 23.57 14.13
CA PHE A 42 2.29 24.83 13.39
C PHE A 42 1.40 24.94 12.15
N ILE A 43 1.25 23.84 11.40
CA ILE A 43 0.46 23.81 10.16
C ILE A 43 -1.03 24.10 10.40
N SER A 44 -1.55 23.80 11.59
CA SER A 44 -2.95 24.10 11.91
C SER A 44 -3.28 25.60 11.90
N TYR A 45 -2.26 26.46 12.05
CA TYR A 45 -2.40 27.91 12.02
C TYR A 45 -2.22 28.50 10.62
N ILE A 46 -1.87 27.69 9.61
CA ILE A 46 -1.69 28.15 8.24
C ILE A 46 -2.98 27.91 7.47
N PRO A 47 -3.76 28.97 7.16
CA PRO A 47 -5.00 28.80 6.40
C PRO A 47 -4.68 28.31 4.99
N ILE A 48 -5.52 27.40 4.49
CA ILE A 48 -5.45 26.91 3.13
C ILE A 48 -6.85 26.80 2.54
N GLU A 49 -6.96 27.22 1.29
CA GLU A 49 -8.19 27.15 0.52
C GLU A 49 -8.10 26.04 -0.51
N ASP A 50 -9.26 25.46 -0.82
CA ASP A 50 -9.38 24.49 -1.88
C ASP A 50 -9.28 25.20 -3.23
N VAL A 51 -8.73 24.49 -4.22
CA VAL A 51 -8.64 24.97 -5.59
C VAL A 51 -9.35 24.01 -6.52
N PRO A 52 -9.66 24.42 -7.77
CA PRO A 52 -10.25 23.51 -8.73
C PRO A 52 -9.48 22.19 -8.81
N LEU A 53 -10.20 21.08 -8.66
CA LEU A 53 -9.67 19.71 -8.69
C LEU A 53 -8.66 19.38 -7.57
N PHE A 54 -8.57 20.19 -6.51
CA PHE A 54 -7.71 19.87 -5.36
C PHE A 54 -8.28 20.37 -4.03
N ALA A 55 -8.86 19.44 -3.27
CA ALA A 55 -9.36 19.67 -1.91
C ALA A 55 -8.24 19.60 -0.85
N TYR A 56 -7.52 20.70 -0.63
CA TYR A 56 -6.50 20.82 0.41
C TYR A 56 -7.05 20.59 1.82
N LYS A 57 -8.25 21.11 2.13
CA LYS A 57 -8.85 20.99 3.47
C LYS A 57 -9.15 19.54 3.82
N SER A 58 -9.75 18.79 2.91
CA SER A 58 -10.07 17.36 3.09
C SER A 58 -8.81 16.52 3.22
N ARG A 59 -7.79 16.79 2.39
CA ARG A 59 -6.48 16.15 2.50
C ARG A 59 -5.80 16.43 3.85
N TYR A 60 -5.80 17.69 4.29
CA TYR A 60 -5.22 18.09 5.55
C TYR A 60 -5.90 17.44 6.76
N ARG A 61 -7.24 17.43 6.81
CA ARG A 61 -7.99 16.77 7.89
C ARG A 61 -7.69 15.28 7.95
N THR A 62 -7.60 14.64 6.80
CA THR A 62 -7.33 13.21 6.70
C THR A 62 -5.91 12.87 7.13
N ILE A 63 -4.90 13.62 6.67
CA ILE A 63 -3.50 13.36 7.03
C ILE A 63 -3.24 13.60 8.52
N GLN A 64 -4.01 14.48 9.19
CA GLN A 64 -3.97 14.63 10.65
C GLN A 64 -4.44 13.38 11.40
N ILE A 65 -5.44 12.66 10.85
CA ILE A 65 -5.86 11.35 11.39
C ILE A 65 -4.73 10.33 11.22
N VAL A 66 -4.09 10.31 10.05
CA VAL A 66 -2.92 9.44 9.79
C VAL A 66 -1.78 9.75 10.76
N LYS A 67 -1.44 11.03 10.95
CA LYS A 67 -0.47 11.51 11.97
C LYS A 67 -0.80 10.96 13.36
N SER A 68 -2.07 11.08 13.76
CA SER A 68 -2.54 10.59 15.08
C SER A 68 -2.40 9.08 15.24
N ILE A 69 -2.66 8.31 14.18
CA ILE A 69 -2.48 6.85 14.18
C ILE A 69 -1.00 6.49 14.33
N ILE A 70 -0.10 7.14 13.56
CA ILE A 70 1.35 6.91 13.65
C ILE A 70 1.84 7.17 15.07
N LEU A 71 1.51 8.34 15.64
CA LEU A 71 1.91 8.71 17.00
C LEU A 71 1.38 7.73 18.05
N SER A 72 0.13 7.30 17.91
CA SER A 72 -0.48 6.34 18.84
C SER A 72 0.16 4.96 18.74
N LEU A 73 0.51 4.52 17.52
CA LEU A 73 1.24 3.26 17.32
C LEU A 73 2.67 3.34 17.87
N ALA A 74 3.35 4.47 17.70
CA ALA A 74 4.70 4.68 18.23
C ALA A 74 4.74 4.73 19.77
N THR A 75 3.72 5.31 20.40
CA THR A 75 3.65 5.48 21.86
C THR A 75 3.07 4.27 22.59
N LEU A 76 1.94 3.73 22.12
CA LEU A 76 1.22 2.64 22.79
C LEU A 76 1.64 1.26 22.28
N GLY A 77 2.25 1.18 21.10
CA GLY A 77 2.65 -0.09 20.49
C GLY A 77 1.45 -1.05 20.39
N SER A 78 1.67 -2.30 20.79
CA SER A 78 0.62 -3.33 20.81
C SER A 78 -0.51 -3.04 21.81
N GLY A 79 -0.27 -2.16 22.79
CA GLY A 79 -1.26 -1.77 23.79
C GLY A 79 -2.39 -0.89 23.24
N ILE A 80 -2.23 -0.33 22.05
CA ILE A 80 -3.24 0.53 21.42
C ILE A 80 -4.60 -0.16 21.35
N GLN A 81 -4.64 -1.46 21.04
CA GLN A 81 -5.86 -2.24 20.78
C GLN A 81 -6.79 -2.39 21.99
N SER A 82 -6.28 -2.15 23.20
CA SER A 82 -7.04 -2.15 24.45
C SER A 82 -7.31 -0.74 24.99
N SER A 83 -6.84 0.30 24.29
CA SER A 83 -6.97 1.69 24.71
C SER A 83 -8.27 2.34 24.19
N ILE A 84 -8.72 3.38 24.90
CA ILE A 84 -9.79 4.28 24.43
C ILE A 84 -9.38 4.98 23.14
N GLU A 85 -8.07 5.23 22.98
CA GLU A 85 -7.50 5.89 21.81
C GLU A 85 -7.75 5.10 20.53
N PHE A 86 -7.69 3.76 20.57
CA PHE A 86 -8.06 2.93 19.42
C PHE A 86 -9.51 3.15 18.99
N THR A 87 -10.45 3.15 19.93
CA THR A 87 -11.87 3.40 19.62
C THR A 87 -12.09 4.79 19.05
N ARG A 88 -11.36 5.80 19.55
CA ARG A 88 -11.39 7.17 19.02
C ARG A 88 -10.89 7.21 17.57
N LEU A 89 -9.75 6.59 17.29
CA LEU A 89 -9.15 6.55 15.96
C LEU A 89 -10.01 5.74 14.97
N GLU A 90 -10.57 4.61 15.40
CA GLU A 90 -11.49 3.78 14.62
C GLU A 90 -12.74 4.58 14.23
N ALA A 91 -13.32 5.34 15.17
CA ALA A 91 -14.46 6.21 14.90
C ALA A 91 -14.09 7.31 13.89
N LEU A 92 -12.95 7.99 14.07
CA LEU A 92 -12.49 9.02 13.14
C LEU A 92 -12.28 8.49 11.73
N VAL A 93 -11.61 7.35 11.60
CA VAL A 93 -11.38 6.69 10.30
C VAL A 93 -12.72 6.36 9.65
N THR A 94 -13.63 5.70 10.37
CA THR A 94 -14.95 5.32 9.84
C THR A 94 -15.75 6.54 9.39
N THR A 95 -15.77 7.60 10.21
CA THR A 95 -16.50 8.83 9.89
C THR A 95 -15.96 9.50 8.64
N PHE A 96 -14.65 9.67 8.53
CA PHE A 96 -14.06 10.33 7.35
C PHE A 96 -14.11 9.45 6.10
N GLN A 97 -14.10 8.12 6.23
CA GLN A 97 -14.40 7.23 5.10
C GLN A 97 -15.82 7.44 4.60
N GLY A 98 -16.79 7.64 5.51
CA GLY A 98 -18.16 8.01 5.16
C GLY A 98 -18.21 9.34 4.40
N PHE A 99 -17.54 10.37 4.92
CA PHE A 99 -17.52 11.69 4.28
C PHE A 99 -16.88 11.68 2.89
N LEU A 100 -15.79 10.93 2.70
CA LEU A 100 -15.10 10.84 1.41
C LEU A 100 -15.85 9.97 0.38
N ALA A 101 -16.85 9.20 0.82
CA ALA A 101 -17.66 8.32 -0.03
C ALA A 101 -19.09 8.84 -0.25
N ASP A 102 -19.48 9.92 0.42
CA ASP A 102 -20.83 10.49 0.37
C ASP A 102 -20.87 11.71 -0.54
N ASP A 103 -21.31 11.49 -1.78
CA ASP A 103 -21.48 12.54 -2.80
C ASP A 103 -22.66 13.49 -2.50
N THR A 104 -23.42 13.27 -1.42
CA THR A 104 -24.54 14.14 -1.01
C THR A 104 -24.14 15.24 -0.03
N LEU A 105 -22.91 15.20 0.48
CA LEU A 105 -22.39 16.23 1.37
C LEU A 105 -22.16 17.56 0.62
N PRO A 106 -22.17 18.70 1.33
CA PRO A 106 -21.85 19.97 0.71
C PRO A 106 -20.45 19.92 0.08
N GLU A 107 -20.34 20.17 -1.23
CA GLU A 107 -19.07 20.15 -1.97
C GLU A 107 -18.00 21.08 -1.38
N GLN A 108 -18.43 22.12 -0.66
CA GLN A 108 -17.56 23.08 0.02
C GLN A 108 -16.81 22.48 1.21
N GLU A 109 -17.29 21.36 1.77
CA GLU A 109 -16.67 20.66 2.89
C GLU A 109 -15.99 19.36 2.45
N PHE A 110 -16.65 18.61 1.57
CA PHE A 110 -16.15 17.36 1.00
C PHE A 110 -16.59 17.25 -0.47
N PRO A 111 -15.80 17.76 -1.42
CA PRO A 111 -16.11 17.61 -2.84
C PRO A 111 -16.02 16.14 -3.28
N PRO A 112 -16.74 15.75 -4.34
CA PRO A 112 -16.70 14.38 -4.85
C PRO A 112 -15.31 14.04 -5.43
N LEU A 113 -15.02 12.73 -5.52
CA LEU A 113 -13.79 12.23 -6.15
C LEU A 113 -13.71 12.61 -7.63
N LEU A 114 -14.85 12.57 -8.32
CA LEU A 114 -14.99 12.93 -9.73
C LEU A 114 -15.97 14.09 -9.85
N ASP A 115 -15.64 15.09 -10.66
CA ASP A 115 -16.61 16.11 -11.05
C ASP A 115 -17.59 15.59 -12.12
N ASP A 116 -18.58 16.41 -12.47
CA ASP A 116 -19.59 16.10 -13.50
C ASP A 116 -18.99 15.81 -14.90
N TYR A 117 -17.73 16.18 -15.12
CA TYR A 117 -16.99 15.97 -16.36
C TYR A 117 -16.03 14.78 -16.30
N GLY A 118 -15.97 14.07 -15.17
CA GLY A 118 -15.07 12.95 -14.94
C GLY A 118 -13.63 13.36 -14.63
N ASN A 119 -13.37 14.62 -14.32
CA ASN A 119 -12.08 15.05 -13.81
C ASN A 119 -11.94 14.64 -12.34
N VAL A 120 -10.75 14.18 -11.99
CA VAL A 120 -10.47 13.70 -10.63
C VAL A 120 -10.08 14.87 -9.74
N ASN A 121 -10.69 14.95 -8.56
CA ASN A 121 -10.20 15.79 -7.47
C ASN A 121 -9.02 15.11 -6.76
N ASP A 122 -7.81 15.58 -7.02
CA ASP A 122 -6.60 14.96 -6.48
C ASP A 122 -6.53 15.07 -4.96
N GLY A 123 -7.01 16.17 -4.34
CA GLY A 123 -7.05 16.28 -2.89
C GLY A 123 -7.88 15.18 -2.22
N ILE A 124 -9.03 14.85 -2.82
CA ILE A 124 -9.92 13.76 -2.37
C ILE A 124 -9.32 12.40 -2.64
N HIS A 125 -8.77 12.17 -3.84
CA HIS A 125 -8.05 10.94 -4.16
C HIS A 125 -6.94 10.65 -3.13
N GLN A 126 -6.10 11.64 -2.85
CA GLN A 126 -4.98 11.51 -1.91
C GLN A 126 -5.47 11.25 -0.48
N ALA A 127 -6.51 11.95 -0.04
CA ALA A 127 -7.16 11.73 1.25
C ALA A 127 -7.68 10.28 1.36
N SER A 128 -8.46 9.84 0.38
CA SER A 128 -9.09 8.53 0.39
C SER A 128 -8.08 7.38 0.38
N MET A 129 -7.03 7.47 -0.44
CA MET A 129 -5.95 6.47 -0.46
C MET A 129 -5.27 6.37 0.91
N MET A 130 -5.00 7.52 1.54
CA MET A 130 -4.30 7.58 2.82
C MET A 130 -5.11 7.16 4.02
N LEU A 131 -6.38 7.52 4.06
CA LEU A 131 -7.23 7.10 5.15
C LEU A 131 -7.40 5.59 5.17
N ASN A 132 -7.58 4.96 4.01
CA ASN A 132 -7.68 3.51 3.90
C ASN A 132 -6.35 2.82 4.21
N PHE A 133 -5.22 3.40 3.77
CA PHE A 133 -3.90 2.90 4.18
C PHE A 133 -3.72 2.94 5.70
N ALA A 134 -4.10 4.03 6.35
CA ALA A 134 -4.03 4.16 7.80
C ALA A 134 -5.02 3.23 8.52
N ALA A 135 -6.19 2.94 7.93
CA ALA A 135 -7.11 1.94 8.43
C ALA A 135 -6.49 0.53 8.41
N ILE A 136 -5.77 0.16 7.35
CA ILE A 136 -4.96 -1.07 7.31
C ILE A 136 -3.98 -1.07 8.49
N LEU A 137 -3.23 0.03 8.70
CA LEU A 137 -2.29 0.13 9.81
C LEU A 137 -2.95 -0.01 11.18
N LEU A 138 -4.13 0.57 11.38
CA LEU A 138 -4.82 0.50 12.67
C LEU A 138 -5.28 -0.93 12.99
N HIS A 139 -5.82 -1.66 12.00
CA HIS A 139 -6.48 -2.95 12.23
C HIS A 139 -5.59 -4.17 11.99
N PHE A 140 -4.56 -4.07 11.15
CA PHE A 140 -3.72 -5.21 10.76
C PHE A 140 -3.09 -5.99 11.94
N PRO A 141 -2.57 -5.37 13.02
CA PRO A 141 -1.97 -6.09 14.16
C PRO A 141 -2.94 -6.99 14.92
N SER A 142 -4.24 -6.70 14.82
CA SER A 142 -5.32 -7.43 15.47
C SER A 142 -6.03 -8.39 14.51
N SER A 143 -5.64 -8.40 13.24
CA SER A 143 -6.27 -9.22 12.23
C SER A 143 -5.72 -10.65 12.22
N SER A 144 -6.50 -11.57 11.67
CA SER A 144 -6.04 -12.94 11.38
C SER A 144 -4.98 -12.98 10.28
N LEU A 145 -4.86 -11.91 9.48
CA LEU A 145 -3.92 -11.79 8.37
C LEU A 145 -2.47 -11.60 8.85
N TYR A 146 -2.28 -11.15 10.10
CA TYR A 146 -0.96 -10.94 10.69
C TYR A 146 -0.18 -12.24 10.86
N GLN A 147 -0.85 -13.37 11.14
CA GLN A 147 -0.22 -14.64 11.55
C GLN A 147 0.22 -15.54 10.39
N ASN A 148 0.16 -15.06 9.14
CA ASN A 148 0.46 -15.87 7.95
C ASN A 148 1.94 -15.80 7.53
N LYS A 149 2.41 -16.80 6.77
CA LYS A 149 3.80 -16.91 6.25
C LYS A 149 4.22 -15.79 5.30
N LEU A 150 3.27 -14.99 4.82
CA LEU A 150 3.53 -13.83 3.97
C LEU A 150 4.13 -12.68 4.80
N PRO A 151 5.01 -11.83 4.22
CA PRO A 151 5.58 -10.69 4.93
C PRO A 151 4.48 -9.78 5.47
N SER A 152 4.71 -9.17 6.63
CA SER A 152 3.70 -8.30 7.27
C SER A 152 3.61 -6.92 6.62
N PHE A 153 4.61 -6.53 5.81
CA PHE A 153 4.67 -5.25 5.13
C PHE A 153 5.46 -5.36 3.83
N VAL A 154 5.25 -4.41 2.91
CA VAL A 154 6.10 -4.25 1.73
C VAL A 154 7.30 -3.37 2.11
N GLN A 155 8.50 -3.92 2.04
CA GLN A 155 9.72 -3.17 2.38
C GLN A 155 10.04 -2.18 1.25
N CYS A 156 10.02 -0.89 1.58
CA CYS A 156 10.43 0.17 0.65
C CYS A 156 11.92 0.51 0.78
N SER A 157 12.58 0.15 1.89
CA SER A 157 14.03 0.25 2.10
C SER A 157 14.58 -0.91 2.93
N GLU A 158 15.88 -1.20 2.83
CA GLU A 158 16.54 -2.28 3.58
C GLU A 158 16.50 -2.03 5.11
N ASP A 159 16.52 -0.77 5.51
CA ASP A 159 16.33 -0.38 6.91
C ASP A 159 14.86 -0.39 7.34
N SER A 160 13.88 -0.64 6.48
CA SER A 160 12.46 -0.70 6.87
C SER A 160 12.13 -2.01 7.61
N GLY A 161 12.33 -2.00 8.92
CA GLY A 161 11.72 -2.94 9.86
C GLY A 161 10.19 -2.74 9.95
N PRO A 162 9.44 -3.71 10.51
CA PRO A 162 7.98 -3.62 10.54
C PRO A 162 7.53 -2.37 11.30
N ILE A 163 6.68 -1.56 10.66
CA ILE A 163 5.96 -0.42 11.27
C ILE A 163 5.11 -0.88 12.47
N MET A 164 4.83 -2.18 12.54
CA MET A 164 3.76 -2.73 13.35
C MET A 164 4.31 -3.46 14.58
N PRO A 165 3.92 -3.07 15.80
CA PRO A 165 4.31 -3.76 17.01
C PRO A 165 3.78 -5.20 16.98
N VAL A 166 4.65 -6.17 17.28
CA VAL A 166 4.25 -7.58 17.40
C VAL A 166 3.21 -7.69 18.50
N ASN A 167 2.00 -8.14 18.15
CA ASN A 167 0.92 -8.25 19.12
C ASN A 167 1.23 -9.41 20.08
N LYS A 168 1.51 -9.07 21.35
CA LYS A 168 1.83 -10.05 22.40
C LYS A 168 0.63 -10.45 23.25
N ALA A 169 -0.52 -9.77 23.10
CA ALA A 169 -1.68 -9.99 23.95
C ALA A 169 -2.82 -10.74 23.20
N PRO A 170 -3.41 -11.78 23.80
CA PRO A 170 -4.55 -12.46 23.21
C PRO A 170 -5.78 -11.54 23.21
N LEU A 171 -6.27 -11.20 22.01
CA LEU A 171 -7.50 -10.43 21.83
C LEU A 171 -8.74 -11.35 21.77
N PRO A 172 -9.92 -10.88 22.19
CA PRO A 172 -11.17 -11.60 21.99
C PRO A 172 -11.38 -11.93 20.50
N ARG A 173 -11.79 -13.17 20.20
CA ARG A 173 -11.98 -13.66 18.82
C ARG A 173 -12.87 -12.74 17.97
N GLN A 174 -13.89 -12.14 18.56
CA GLN A 174 -14.79 -11.20 17.87
C GLN A 174 -14.03 -9.95 17.40
N ARG A 175 -13.15 -9.38 18.22
CA ARG A 175 -12.32 -8.22 17.83
C ARG A 175 -11.35 -8.57 16.70
N VAL A 176 -10.81 -9.79 16.73
CA VAL A 176 -9.94 -10.29 15.65
C VAL A 176 -10.70 -10.39 14.33
N VAL A 177 -11.93 -10.91 14.35
CA VAL A 177 -12.79 -10.99 13.15
C VAL A 177 -13.14 -9.59 12.62
N VAL A 178 -13.53 -8.67 13.49
CA VAL A 178 -13.84 -7.28 13.10
C VAL A 178 -12.61 -6.62 12.48
N SER A 179 -11.45 -6.70 13.13
CA SER A 179 -10.20 -6.12 12.62
C SER A 179 -9.78 -6.73 11.29
N THR A 180 -9.99 -8.04 11.11
CA THR A 180 -9.75 -8.71 9.82
C THR A 180 -10.64 -8.14 8.71
N ARG A 181 -11.94 -7.98 8.98
CA ARG A 181 -12.88 -7.41 8.02
C ARG A 181 -12.56 -5.96 7.69
N GLN A 182 -12.25 -5.14 8.69
CA GLN A 182 -11.90 -3.74 8.48
C GLN A 182 -10.61 -3.59 7.65
N CYS A 183 -9.62 -4.45 7.88
CA CYS A 183 -8.39 -4.44 7.09
C CYS A 183 -8.65 -4.81 5.61
N ILE A 184 -9.47 -5.83 5.35
CA ILE A 184 -9.85 -6.23 3.98
C ILE A 184 -10.70 -5.13 3.32
N GLN A 185 -11.67 -4.55 4.05
CA GLN A 185 -12.52 -3.49 3.52
C GLN A 185 -11.70 -2.26 3.11
N ALA A 186 -10.70 -1.89 3.91
CA ALA A 186 -9.80 -0.79 3.58
C ALA A 186 -8.97 -1.08 2.30
N ALA A 187 -8.49 -2.32 2.13
CA ALA A 187 -7.81 -2.74 0.89
C ALA A 187 -8.75 -2.72 -0.32
N ASN A 188 -9.98 -3.21 -0.18
CA ASN A 188 -11.01 -3.15 -1.22
C ASN A 188 -11.31 -1.70 -1.64
N ASN A 189 -11.39 -0.77 -0.68
CA ASN A 189 -11.63 0.64 -0.95
C ASN A 189 -10.48 1.28 -1.74
N ILE A 190 -9.22 0.95 -1.42
CA ILE A 190 -8.05 1.40 -2.19
C ILE A 190 -8.17 0.97 -3.66
N ILE A 191 -8.57 -0.29 -3.89
CA ILE A 191 -8.78 -0.77 -5.24
C ILE A 191 -9.96 -0.11 -5.93
N LYS A 192 -11.07 0.10 -5.23
CA LYS A 192 -12.23 0.82 -5.76
C LYS A 192 -11.86 2.23 -6.22
N ILE A 193 -11.13 3.00 -5.40
CA ILE A 193 -10.65 4.34 -5.78
C ILE A 193 -9.79 4.26 -7.04
N THR A 194 -8.91 3.25 -7.12
CA THR A 194 -8.03 3.00 -8.26
C THR A 194 -8.84 2.70 -9.54
N THR A 195 -9.94 1.93 -9.43
CA THR A 195 -10.84 1.68 -10.57
C THR A 195 -11.64 2.91 -10.97
N ASP A 196 -12.15 3.66 -10.00
CA ASP A 196 -13.06 4.80 -10.22
C ASP A 196 -12.36 5.92 -11.00
N ILE A 197 -11.07 6.16 -10.76
CA ILE A 197 -10.30 7.17 -11.51
C ILE A 197 -9.85 6.69 -12.90
N GLY A 198 -9.78 5.38 -13.14
CA GLY A 198 -9.32 4.78 -14.39
C GLY A 198 -7.79 4.77 -14.59
N SER A 199 -7.32 3.82 -15.41
CA SER A 199 -5.88 3.54 -15.61
C SER A 199 -5.06 4.65 -16.27
N SER A 200 -5.68 5.45 -17.13
CA SER A 200 -5.04 6.62 -17.78
C SER A 200 -4.65 7.69 -16.77
N ASN A 201 -5.45 7.84 -15.72
CA ASN A 201 -5.28 8.80 -14.65
C ASN A 201 -4.24 8.33 -13.63
N ILE A 202 -4.17 7.03 -13.37
CA ILE A 202 -3.17 6.40 -12.49
C ILE A 202 -1.75 6.82 -12.89
N ALA A 203 -1.37 6.65 -14.16
CA ALA A 203 0.00 6.89 -14.64
C ALA A 203 0.49 8.35 -14.48
N ASN A 204 -0.39 9.31 -14.24
CA ASN A 204 -0.03 10.73 -14.11
C ASN A 204 0.19 11.16 -12.64
N ARG A 205 -0.02 10.27 -11.68
CA ARG A 205 0.01 10.60 -10.24
C ARG A 205 1.33 10.25 -9.58
N THR A 206 1.53 10.81 -8.39
CA THR A 206 2.76 10.61 -7.60
C THR A 206 2.92 9.14 -7.18
N PRO A 207 4.16 8.65 -7.03
CA PRO A 207 4.41 7.27 -6.64
C PRO A 207 4.05 6.98 -5.19
N LEU A 208 3.74 7.97 -4.36
CA LEU A 208 3.51 7.78 -2.92
C LEU A 208 2.28 6.91 -2.64
N TYR A 209 1.27 6.97 -3.50
CA TYR A 209 0.04 6.15 -3.37
C TYR A 209 0.26 4.69 -3.77
N THR A 210 1.37 4.37 -4.44
CA THR A 210 1.70 2.99 -4.79
C THR A 210 2.07 2.15 -3.58
N CYS A 211 2.49 2.78 -2.47
CA CYS A 211 2.67 2.09 -1.19
C CYS A 211 1.31 1.60 -0.63
N SER A 212 0.25 2.39 -0.79
CA SER A 212 -1.10 1.97 -0.40
C SER A 212 -1.61 0.83 -1.27
N LEU A 213 -1.40 0.94 -2.57
CA LEU A 213 -1.78 -0.08 -3.53
C LEU A 213 -1.01 -1.40 -3.28
N ALA A 214 0.29 -1.31 -3.03
CA ALA A 214 1.13 -2.46 -2.68
C ALA A 214 0.70 -3.10 -1.35
N MET A 215 0.34 -2.31 -0.34
CA MET A 215 -0.21 -2.85 0.92
C MET A 215 -1.60 -3.45 0.75
N ALA A 216 -2.46 -2.90 -0.11
CA ALA A 216 -3.74 -3.52 -0.46
C ALA A 216 -3.52 -4.90 -1.11
N MET A 217 -2.57 -4.99 -2.05
CA MET A 217 -2.18 -6.25 -2.69
C MET A 217 -1.68 -7.28 -1.68
N LEU A 218 -0.84 -6.85 -0.73
CA LEU A 218 -0.38 -7.72 0.35
C LEU A 218 -1.54 -8.21 1.25
N VAL A 219 -2.51 -7.35 1.56
CA VAL A 219 -3.71 -7.72 2.33
C VAL A 219 -4.55 -8.73 1.56
N HIS A 220 -4.80 -8.52 0.27
CA HIS A 220 -5.53 -9.47 -0.57
C HIS A 220 -4.80 -10.81 -0.72
N MET A 221 -3.47 -10.81 -0.90
CA MET A 221 -2.66 -12.03 -0.90
C MET A 221 -2.78 -12.78 0.43
N LYS A 222 -2.78 -12.06 1.56
CA LYS A 222 -2.97 -12.67 2.89
C LYS A 222 -4.37 -13.22 3.08
N ALA A 223 -5.41 -12.53 2.59
CA ALA A 223 -6.79 -12.99 2.63
C ALA A 223 -6.97 -14.24 1.76
N TYR A 224 -6.40 -14.24 0.55
CA TYR A 224 -6.33 -15.41 -0.33
C TYR A 224 -5.66 -16.59 0.36
N HIS A 225 -4.46 -16.39 0.93
CA HIS A 225 -3.75 -17.44 1.66
C HIS A 225 -4.57 -17.97 2.85
N TRP A 226 -5.22 -17.06 3.59
CA TRP A 226 -6.02 -17.41 4.75
C TRP A 226 -7.24 -18.28 4.39
N LEU A 227 -7.91 -17.99 3.27
CA LEU A 227 -9.05 -18.79 2.79
C LEU A 227 -8.64 -20.12 2.16
N THR A 228 -7.54 -20.14 1.40
CA THR A 228 -7.09 -21.34 0.65
C THR A 228 -6.34 -22.34 1.53
N ARG A 229 -5.55 -21.88 2.51
CA ARG A 229 -4.69 -22.73 3.36
C ARG A 229 -5.14 -22.81 4.81
N GLY A 230 -6.23 -22.13 5.18
CA GLY A 230 -6.80 -22.12 6.53
C GLY A 230 -7.33 -23.46 7.04
N GLU A 231 -7.41 -24.49 6.19
CA GLU A 231 -7.83 -25.85 6.58
C GLU A 231 -6.66 -26.82 6.83
N THR A 232 -5.44 -26.56 6.31
CA THR A 232 -4.37 -27.58 6.24
C THR A 232 -3.28 -27.47 7.31
N THR A 233 -3.23 -26.41 8.11
CA THR A 233 -2.25 -26.30 9.21
C THR A 233 -2.88 -26.72 10.53
N GLY A 234 -2.73 -28.01 10.87
CA GLY A 234 -3.08 -28.62 12.15
C GLY A 234 -2.23 -28.15 13.34
N GLY A 235 -1.98 -26.84 13.45
CA GLY A 235 -1.36 -26.19 14.59
C GLY A 235 -2.42 -25.63 15.53
N SER A 236 -2.29 -25.95 16.81
CA SER A 236 -3.16 -25.56 17.92
C SER A 236 -3.64 -24.09 17.89
N SER A 237 -4.97 -23.94 17.81
CA SER A 237 -5.79 -22.88 18.43
C SER A 237 -5.40 -21.39 18.23
N SER A 238 -5.90 -20.75 17.15
CA SER A 238 -6.64 -19.47 17.25
C SER A 238 -7.22 -18.93 15.94
N SER A 239 -6.69 -19.31 14.76
CA SER A 239 -7.03 -18.67 13.47
C SER A 239 -7.75 -19.60 12.49
N LYS A 240 -8.77 -20.34 12.95
CA LYS A 240 -9.66 -21.04 11.99
C LYS A 240 -10.39 -20.00 11.14
N ALA A 241 -10.24 -20.10 9.82
CA ALA A 241 -11.04 -19.34 8.86
C ALA A 241 -12.54 -19.42 9.23
N PRO A 242 -13.33 -18.36 8.95
CA PRO A 242 -14.75 -18.37 9.22
C PRO A 242 -15.38 -19.61 8.58
N LYS A 243 -16.36 -20.21 9.26
CA LYS A 243 -17.19 -21.28 8.69
C LYS A 243 -18.07 -20.66 7.60
N MET A 244 -17.49 -20.43 6.43
CA MET A 244 -18.17 -19.97 5.23
C MET A 244 -18.65 -21.18 4.43
N ASP A 245 -19.73 -20.98 3.69
CA ASP A 245 -20.14 -21.97 2.69
C ASP A 245 -19.07 -22.09 1.60
N LYS A 246 -18.92 -23.30 1.03
CA LYS A 246 -17.89 -23.58 0.02
C LYS A 246 -18.06 -22.72 -1.23
N ALA A 247 -19.30 -22.43 -1.63
CA ALA A 247 -19.55 -21.57 -2.79
C ALA A 247 -19.14 -20.11 -2.51
N GLN A 248 -19.44 -19.60 -1.32
CA GLN A 248 -19.03 -18.26 -0.90
C GLN A 248 -17.51 -18.13 -0.79
N CYS A 249 -16.84 -19.14 -0.21
CA CYS A 249 -15.39 -19.18 -0.12
C CYS A 249 -14.74 -19.12 -1.51
N LYS A 250 -15.26 -19.89 -2.48
CA LYS A 250 -14.78 -19.88 -3.87
C LYS A 250 -15.00 -18.51 -4.54
N GLN A 251 -16.12 -17.85 -4.26
CA GLN A 251 -16.41 -16.50 -4.77
C GLN A 251 -15.43 -15.47 -4.21
N GLU A 252 -15.17 -15.47 -2.90
CA GLU A 252 -14.20 -14.54 -2.29
C GLU A 252 -12.78 -14.79 -2.78
N ILE A 253 -12.37 -16.06 -2.96
CA ILE A 253 -11.08 -16.40 -3.55
C ILE A 253 -10.95 -15.78 -4.95
N GLY A 254 -11.94 -16.00 -5.83
CA GLY A 254 -11.94 -15.43 -7.18
C GLY A 254 -11.94 -13.89 -7.19
N LEU A 255 -12.58 -13.26 -6.21
CA LEU A 255 -12.54 -11.81 -6.04
C LEU A 255 -11.12 -11.32 -5.70
N TYR A 256 -10.45 -11.95 -4.73
CA TYR A 256 -9.09 -11.58 -4.36
C TYR A 256 -8.10 -11.82 -5.52
N GLU A 257 -8.27 -12.88 -6.31
CA GLU A 257 -7.47 -13.07 -7.53
C GLU A 257 -7.63 -11.92 -8.52
N ALA A 258 -8.86 -11.47 -8.75
CA ALA A 258 -9.15 -10.34 -9.63
C ALA A 258 -8.56 -9.03 -9.10
N TYR A 259 -8.65 -8.78 -7.80
CA TYR A 259 -8.06 -7.60 -7.16
C TYR A 259 -6.53 -7.61 -7.27
N ILE A 260 -5.87 -8.73 -6.94
CA ILE A 260 -4.41 -8.85 -7.02
C ILE A 260 -3.92 -8.63 -8.46
N LYS A 261 -4.65 -9.13 -9.47
CA LYS A 261 -4.36 -8.87 -10.90
C LYS A 261 -4.44 -7.37 -11.23
N LEU A 262 -5.49 -6.70 -10.75
CA LEU A 262 -5.69 -5.28 -10.97
C LEU A 262 -4.60 -4.43 -10.27
N GLU A 263 -4.25 -4.79 -9.04
CA GLU A 263 -3.20 -4.11 -8.25
C GLU A 263 -1.84 -4.24 -8.94
N SER A 264 -1.46 -5.46 -9.35
CA SER A 264 -0.22 -5.70 -10.10
C SER A 264 -0.18 -4.90 -11.40
N SER A 265 -1.27 -4.95 -12.18
CA SER A 265 -1.37 -4.21 -13.45
C SER A 265 -1.26 -2.69 -13.24
N SER A 266 -1.87 -2.19 -12.16
CA SER A 266 -1.84 -0.77 -11.80
C SER A 266 -0.45 -0.35 -11.34
N LEU A 267 0.25 -1.17 -10.53
CA LEU A 267 1.64 -0.94 -10.13
C LEU A 267 2.59 -0.92 -11.33
N LEU A 268 2.41 -1.82 -12.30
CA LEU A 268 3.17 -1.81 -13.56
C LEU A 268 2.89 -0.56 -14.39
N THR A 269 1.62 -0.13 -14.45
CA THR A 269 1.24 1.11 -15.14
C THR A 269 1.91 2.33 -14.52
N TYR A 270 1.93 2.44 -13.19
CA TYR A 270 2.74 3.43 -12.47
C TYR A 270 4.24 3.26 -12.75
N GLY A 271 4.70 2.01 -12.81
CA GLY A 271 6.08 1.59 -13.06
C GLY A 271 6.66 2.11 -14.38
N SER A 272 5.80 2.39 -15.36
CA SER A 272 6.21 2.98 -16.64
C SER A 272 6.82 4.38 -16.51
N LYS A 273 6.53 5.11 -15.42
CA LYS A 273 7.05 6.45 -15.16
C LYS A 273 7.87 6.57 -13.89
N TRP A 274 7.70 5.65 -12.95
CA TRP A 274 8.35 5.69 -11.65
C TRP A 274 9.00 4.34 -11.35
N ILE A 275 10.21 4.36 -10.80
CA ILE A 275 10.94 3.11 -10.50
C ILE A 275 10.34 2.38 -9.30
N LEU A 276 9.94 3.10 -8.26
CA LEU A 276 9.44 2.52 -7.00
C LEU A 276 8.25 1.55 -7.21
N PRO A 277 7.19 1.90 -7.95
CA PRO A 277 6.05 1.00 -8.18
C PRO A 277 6.42 -0.30 -8.88
N ALA A 278 7.34 -0.25 -9.85
CA ALA A 278 7.85 -1.45 -10.53
C ALA A 278 8.59 -2.37 -9.56
N LYS A 279 9.47 -1.80 -8.72
CA LYS A 279 10.20 -2.56 -7.68
C LYS A 279 9.23 -3.19 -6.66
N LEU A 280 8.21 -2.45 -6.22
CA LEU A 280 7.19 -2.98 -5.30
C LEU A 280 6.43 -4.15 -5.93
N ASN A 281 6.07 -4.03 -7.20
CA ASN A 281 5.38 -5.11 -7.92
C ASN A 281 6.26 -6.36 -8.04
N THR A 282 7.52 -6.21 -8.46
CA THR A 282 8.45 -7.34 -8.58
C THR A 282 8.61 -8.07 -7.24
N SER A 283 8.81 -7.32 -6.15
CA SER A 283 8.93 -7.89 -4.81
C SER A 283 7.69 -8.69 -4.38
N LEU A 284 6.50 -8.12 -4.58
CA LEU A 284 5.22 -8.79 -4.28
C LEU A 284 5.01 -10.03 -5.16
N CYS A 285 5.36 -9.96 -6.44
CA CYS A 285 5.32 -11.09 -7.35
C CYS A 285 6.28 -12.21 -6.94
N THR A 286 7.50 -11.90 -6.49
CA THR A 286 8.44 -12.90 -5.95
C THR A 286 7.90 -13.57 -4.69
N VAL A 287 7.29 -12.80 -3.78
CA VAL A 287 6.62 -13.34 -2.60
C VAL A 287 5.47 -14.26 -3.00
N MET A 288 4.67 -13.85 -3.99
CA MET A 288 3.56 -14.63 -4.53
C MET A 288 4.06 -15.94 -5.15
N TYR A 289 5.10 -15.89 -5.98
CA TYR A 289 5.72 -17.09 -6.58
C TYR A 289 6.16 -18.09 -5.51
N ASN A 290 6.86 -17.62 -4.48
CA ASN A 290 7.42 -18.49 -3.43
C ASN A 290 6.36 -19.06 -2.47
N VAL A 291 5.33 -18.27 -2.14
CA VAL A 291 4.37 -18.62 -1.06
C VAL A 291 3.02 -19.08 -1.62
N LEU A 292 2.61 -18.59 -2.78
CA LEU A 292 1.31 -18.79 -3.42
C LEU A 292 1.47 -19.09 -4.94
N PRO A 293 2.16 -20.19 -5.31
CA PRO A 293 2.49 -20.47 -6.72
C PRO A 293 1.27 -20.59 -7.63
N GLU A 294 0.18 -21.21 -7.16
CA GLU A 294 -1.08 -21.34 -7.92
C GLU A 294 -1.68 -19.98 -8.29
N LEU A 295 -1.62 -19.02 -7.36
CA LEU A 295 -2.07 -17.64 -7.60
C LEU A 295 -1.15 -16.92 -8.59
N TYR A 296 0.17 -17.11 -8.45
CA TYR A 296 1.16 -16.54 -9.36
C TYR A 296 0.94 -17.03 -10.79
N GLU A 297 0.75 -18.34 -10.98
CA GLU A 297 0.47 -18.92 -12.29
C GLU A 297 -0.80 -18.35 -12.93
N SER A 298 -1.90 -18.27 -12.16
CA SER A 298 -3.16 -17.64 -12.60
C SER A 298 -2.97 -16.19 -13.05
N LEU A 299 -2.04 -15.45 -12.43
CA LEU A 299 -1.70 -14.08 -12.80
C LEU A 299 -0.91 -14.02 -14.11
N MET A 300 0.11 -14.87 -14.27
CA MET A 300 0.97 -14.91 -15.45
C MET A 300 0.29 -15.49 -16.70
N GLU A 301 -0.68 -16.40 -16.55
CA GLU A 301 -1.46 -16.92 -17.69
C GLU A 301 -2.36 -15.87 -18.34
N THR A 302 -2.69 -14.80 -17.61
CA THR A 302 -3.52 -13.71 -18.11
C THR A 302 -2.74 -12.60 -18.83
N GLU A 303 -1.40 -12.63 -18.84
CA GLU A 303 -0.60 -11.64 -19.56
C GLU A 303 -0.62 -11.86 -21.10
N PRO A 304 -0.76 -10.80 -21.90
CA PRO A 304 -0.91 -10.89 -23.36
C PRO A 304 0.32 -11.46 -24.08
N SER A 305 1.51 -11.33 -23.49
CA SER A 305 2.78 -11.89 -23.96
C SER A 305 2.76 -13.43 -24.03
N ARG A 306 2.07 -14.11 -23.09
CA ARG A 306 1.99 -15.58 -23.05
C ARG A 306 0.84 -16.14 -23.89
N ARG A 307 -0.23 -15.35 -24.12
CA ARG A 307 -1.30 -15.71 -25.08
C ARG A 307 -0.83 -15.72 -26.52
N LYS A 308 0.11 -14.83 -26.90
CA LYS A 308 0.78 -14.89 -28.21
C LYS A 308 1.63 -16.14 -28.36
N ARG A 309 2.42 -16.49 -27.34
CA ARG A 309 3.24 -17.72 -27.35
C ARG A 309 2.41 -19.00 -27.39
N LYS A 310 1.35 -19.15 -26.58
CA LYS A 310 0.45 -20.33 -26.65
C LYS A 310 -0.33 -20.44 -27.98
N ALA A 311 -0.52 -19.33 -28.70
CA ALA A 311 -1.13 -19.35 -30.03
C ALA A 311 -0.13 -19.74 -31.14
N GLU A 312 1.17 -19.54 -30.88
CA GLU A 312 2.27 -19.91 -31.78
C GLU A 312 2.79 -21.34 -31.48
N ASP A 313 2.70 -21.82 -30.23
CA ASP A 313 3.06 -23.18 -29.73
C ASP A 313 2.08 -24.30 -30.12
N HIS A 314 1.07 -24.02 -30.95
CA HIS A 314 0.27 -25.06 -31.59
C HIS A 314 0.88 -25.58 -32.91
N GLY A 315 2.13 -25.23 -33.19
CA GLY A 315 2.99 -25.89 -34.15
C GLY A 315 4.31 -26.27 -33.49
N ASP A 316 4.54 -27.57 -33.41
CA ASP A 316 5.79 -28.27 -33.10
C ASP A 316 6.14 -28.50 -31.62
N GLU A 317 6.29 -29.79 -31.31
CA GLU A 317 6.73 -30.36 -30.05
C GLU A 317 8.19 -29.95 -29.76
N ASP A 318 8.44 -29.33 -28.61
CA ASP A 318 9.70 -29.44 -27.87
C ASP A 318 9.49 -29.02 -26.40
N GLU A 319 9.20 -30.00 -25.54
CA GLU A 319 9.22 -29.89 -24.07
C GLU A 319 10.68 -29.77 -23.57
N ILE A 320 11.35 -28.62 -23.75
CA ILE A 320 12.48 -28.11 -22.93
C ILE A 320 12.64 -26.63 -23.31
N SER A 321 12.12 -25.68 -22.52
CA SER A 321 12.42 -24.23 -22.68
C SER A 321 11.82 -23.34 -21.57
N ALA A 322 10.72 -23.76 -20.92
CA ALA A 322 9.98 -22.88 -20.02
C ALA A 322 10.68 -22.57 -18.68
N VAL A 323 11.58 -23.44 -18.18
CA VAL A 323 12.29 -23.24 -16.90
C VAL A 323 13.56 -22.40 -17.10
N ASP A 324 14.28 -22.63 -18.20
CA ASP A 324 15.52 -21.89 -18.53
C ASP A 324 15.24 -20.43 -18.92
N ASP A 325 14.09 -20.15 -19.54
CA ASP A 325 13.65 -18.77 -19.82
C ASP A 325 13.25 -18.00 -18.55
N ILE A 326 12.74 -18.71 -17.52
CA ILE A 326 12.37 -18.13 -16.21
C ILE A 326 13.62 -17.79 -15.41
N GLU A 327 14.62 -18.69 -15.37
CA GLU A 327 15.92 -18.37 -14.79
C GLU A 327 16.56 -17.20 -15.51
N ASN A 328 16.50 -17.12 -16.85
CA ASN A 328 17.09 -16.00 -17.59
C ASN A 328 16.36 -14.65 -17.39
N PHE A 329 15.03 -14.63 -17.17
CA PHE A 329 14.30 -13.40 -16.86
C PHE A 329 14.55 -12.93 -15.42
N ILE A 330 14.63 -13.87 -14.47
CA ILE A 330 15.01 -13.59 -13.09
C ILE A 330 16.49 -13.18 -13.01
N GLU A 331 17.38 -13.79 -13.79
CA GLU A 331 18.82 -13.51 -13.80
C GLU A 331 19.21 -12.21 -14.51
N LYS A 332 18.48 -11.79 -15.54
CA LYS A 332 18.79 -10.53 -16.25
C LYS A 332 18.39 -9.28 -15.46
N ASP A 333 17.36 -9.37 -14.60
CA ASP A 333 16.85 -8.23 -13.83
C ASP A 333 17.06 -8.36 -12.30
N CYS A 334 17.59 -9.49 -11.78
CA CYS A 334 18.10 -9.59 -10.41
C CYS A 334 19.54 -9.07 -10.34
N TRP A 335 19.72 -7.88 -9.76
CA TRP A 335 21.02 -7.28 -9.47
C TRP A 335 21.83 -8.00 -8.35
N MET A 336 21.52 -9.26 -8.01
CA MET A 336 22.21 -10.02 -6.97
C MET A 336 23.35 -10.93 -7.46
N LYS A 337 23.86 -10.79 -8.70
CA LYS A 337 25.07 -11.51 -9.15
C LYS A 337 26.37 -10.73 -8.93
N SER A 338 26.61 -10.28 -7.69
CA SER A 338 27.98 -9.94 -7.25
C SER A 338 28.28 -10.42 -5.83
N LEU A 339 27.82 -11.60 -5.47
CA LEU A 339 28.27 -12.27 -4.26
C LEU A 339 28.34 -13.77 -4.55
N ASP A 340 29.45 -14.19 -5.15
CA ASP A 340 30.08 -15.48 -4.86
C ASP A 340 31.46 -15.55 -5.52
N ALA A 341 32.48 -15.25 -4.73
CA ALA A 341 33.82 -15.81 -4.87
C ALA A 341 34.40 -15.94 -3.46
N ASP A 342 34.35 -17.16 -2.93
CA ASP A 342 35.19 -17.79 -1.92
C ASP A 342 35.62 -16.99 -0.67
N ASP A 343 34.98 -17.25 0.48
CA ASP A 343 35.71 -17.52 1.74
C ASP A 343 34.79 -18.07 2.85
N PRO A 344 35.17 -19.10 3.64
CA PRO A 344 34.34 -19.67 4.70
C PRO A 344 34.83 -19.20 6.08
N SER A 345 34.39 -18.06 6.61
CA SER A 345 34.27 -17.82 8.06
C SER A 345 33.59 -16.47 8.39
N PRO A 346 33.09 -16.29 9.63
CA PRO A 346 32.00 -15.38 9.93
C PRO A 346 32.48 -13.99 10.38
N VAL A 347 31.52 -13.05 10.41
CA VAL A 347 31.50 -11.77 11.15
C VAL A 347 31.82 -10.51 10.32
N ILE A 348 30.76 -9.70 10.20
CA ILE A 348 30.69 -8.23 10.08
C ILE A 348 31.04 -7.61 8.73
N ASN A 349 30.11 -6.73 8.31
CA ASN A 349 30.10 -5.85 7.14
C ASN A 349 29.69 -6.51 5.82
N LYS A 350 28.38 -6.47 5.54
CA LYS A 350 27.93 -6.39 4.14
C LYS A 350 27.66 -4.91 3.81
N PRO A 351 28.17 -4.41 2.68
CA PRO A 351 27.79 -3.11 2.15
C PRO A 351 26.40 -3.28 1.52
N THR A 352 25.45 -2.46 1.94
CA THR A 352 24.05 -2.57 1.52
C THR A 352 23.60 -1.19 1.05
N LEU A 353 23.14 -1.18 -0.20
CA LEU A 353 23.09 -0.04 -1.11
C LEU A 353 21.74 0.67 -0.92
N ASP A 354 21.79 1.93 -0.51
CA ASP A 354 20.64 2.70 -0.09
C ASP A 354 19.72 3.11 -1.27
N ILE A 355 18.44 2.73 -1.19
CA ILE A 355 17.39 3.08 -2.17
C ILE A 355 17.00 4.56 -2.07
N PHE A 356 17.18 5.20 -0.91
CA PHE A 356 16.96 6.64 -0.73
C PHE A 356 18.15 7.48 -1.20
N ASP A 357 19.39 6.98 -1.12
CA ASP A 357 20.54 7.63 -1.76
C ASP A 357 20.37 7.71 -3.28
N GLN A 358 19.73 6.71 -3.92
CA GLN A 358 19.45 6.73 -5.37
C GLN A 358 18.25 7.59 -5.77
N LEU A 359 17.30 7.84 -4.85
CA LEU A 359 16.12 8.67 -5.11
C LEU A 359 16.41 10.17 -4.96
N PHE A 360 17.50 10.53 -4.27
CA PHE A 360 17.94 11.90 -4.02
C PHE A 360 19.42 12.14 -4.38
N ASP A 361 19.98 11.37 -5.32
CA ASP A 361 21.35 11.56 -5.81
C ASP A 361 21.46 12.90 -6.56
N LEU A 362 21.59 13.99 -5.80
CA LEU A 362 21.78 15.36 -6.30
C LEU A 362 23.11 15.51 -7.05
N ASP A 363 24.03 14.54 -6.92
CA ASP A 363 25.30 14.52 -7.65
C ASP A 363 25.14 13.99 -9.09
N SER A 364 24.05 13.31 -9.43
CA SER A 364 23.76 12.91 -10.83
C SER A 364 23.07 14.01 -11.65
N MET A 365 22.73 15.16 -11.04
CA MET A 365 22.17 16.33 -11.72
C MET A 365 23.18 17.47 -11.93
N THR A 366 24.47 17.25 -11.64
CA THR A 366 25.56 18.19 -11.97
C THR A 366 26.60 17.56 -12.89
N LYS A 367 26.19 17.14 -14.10
CA LYS A 367 27.06 17.15 -15.29
C LYS A 367 26.30 17.58 -16.53
#